data_AF-A0A3T1C7J9-F1
#
_entry.id   AF-A0A3T1C7J9-F1
#
_cell.length_a   1.000
_cell.length_b   1.000
_cell.length_c   1.000
_cell.angle_alpha   90.00
_cell.angle_beta   90.00
_cell.angle_gamma   90.00
#
_symmetry.space_group_name_H-M   'P 1'
#
loop_
_entity.id
_entity.type
_entity.pdbx_description
1 polymer ?
#
loop_
_entity_poly.entity_id
_entity_poly.type
_entity_poly.pdbx_seq_one_letter_code
_entity_poly.pdbx_strand_id
1 'polypeptide(L)'
;MVNTLTNADINKNGMTISPNDSTVTSIKQLPDELLLHIFSFLQAFDLLEVELICHRWKNLANDETLWKNLYQKHFEIYGPDEGPFKESYFAAHWEKCLDEKTMTFLESLKQVERNVELAKYMGIGLP
;
A
#
# COMPACT_ATOMS: atom_id res chain seq x y z
N MET A 1 -2.96 56.66 40.32
CA MET A 1 -1.85 56.36 41.24
C MET A 1 -1.24 55.04 40.78
N VAL A 2 -0.01 55.13 40.27
CA VAL A 2 0.78 54.01 39.74
C VAL A 2 1.44 53.31 40.92
N ASN A 3 1.21 52.00 41.06
CA ASN A 3 2.04 51.17 41.93
C ASN A 3 2.61 50.02 41.10
N THR A 4 3.76 50.31 40.50
CA THR A 4 4.71 49.34 39.99
C THR A 4 5.42 48.70 41.18
N LEU A 5 5.25 47.40 41.38
CA LEU A 5 6.18 46.61 42.20
C LEU A 5 6.82 45.56 41.29
N THR A 6 8.06 45.89 40.94
CA THR A 6 9.11 45.02 40.45
C THR A 6 9.28 43.81 41.36
N ASN A 7 9.40 42.62 40.78
CA ASN A 7 10.24 41.55 41.33
C ASN A 7 10.89 40.81 40.17
N ALA A 8 12.19 41.04 40.03
CA ALA A 8 13.10 40.26 39.21
C ALA A 8 13.63 39.07 40.03
N ASP A 9 14.28 38.16 39.31
CA ASP A 9 14.96 36.94 39.74
C ASP A 9 13.99 35.79 40.04
N ILE A 10 14.22 34.54 39.66
CA ILE A 10 15.48 33.81 39.68
C ILE A 10 15.40 32.70 38.61
N ASN A 11 16.41 32.65 37.77
CA ASN A 11 16.80 31.49 36.95
C ASN A 11 16.60 30.13 37.65
N LYS A 12 15.79 29.25 37.08
CA LYS A 12 15.95 27.80 37.28
C LYS A 12 15.90 27.09 35.94
N ASN A 13 17.09 26.90 35.38
CA ASN A 13 17.42 25.79 34.50
C ASN A 13 17.34 24.48 35.28
N GLY A 14 16.13 24.13 35.73
CA GLY A 14 15.82 22.87 36.37
C GLY A 14 15.22 21.92 35.35
N MET A 15 16.07 21.36 34.49
CA MET A 15 15.78 20.10 33.81
C MET A 15 15.62 19.04 34.93
N THR A 16 14.43 18.96 35.50
CA THR A 16 14.03 17.83 36.33
C THR A 16 13.83 16.65 35.39
N ILE A 17 14.93 15.95 35.10
CA ILE A 17 14.87 14.61 34.51
C ILE A 17 14.23 13.73 35.59
N SER A 18 12.91 13.61 35.51
CA SER A 18 12.17 12.58 36.24
C SER A 18 12.60 11.23 35.69
N PRO A 19 13.15 10.31 36.52
CA PRO A 19 13.59 9.01 36.06
C PRO A 19 12.35 8.10 35.99
N ASN A 20 11.47 8.32 35.01
CA ASN A 20 10.39 7.39 34.66
C ASN A 20 9.78 7.60 33.27
N ASP A 21 10.41 8.38 32.39
CA ASP A 21 10.00 8.45 30.99
C ASP A 21 10.46 7.19 30.25
N SER A 22 9.69 6.10 30.37
CA SER A 22 9.59 5.17 29.25
C SER A 22 8.91 5.95 28.12
N THR A 23 9.71 6.72 27.37
CA THR A 23 9.25 7.47 26.21
C THR A 23 8.65 6.48 25.22
N VAL A 24 7.32 6.34 25.27
CA VAL A 24 6.58 5.59 24.26
C VAL A 24 6.81 6.35 22.96
N THR A 25 7.78 5.88 22.19
CA THR A 25 8.14 6.49 20.91
C THR A 25 6.99 6.20 19.96
N SER A 26 6.20 7.21 19.65
CA SER A 26 5.05 7.05 18.77
C SER A 26 5.56 6.83 17.34
N ILE A 27 4.91 5.96 16.57
CA ILE A 27 5.26 5.73 15.15
C ILE A 27 5.26 7.03 14.33
N LYS A 28 4.48 8.03 14.75
CA LYS A 28 4.44 9.37 14.13
C LYS A 28 5.74 10.17 14.31
N GLN A 29 6.59 9.80 15.26
CA GLN A 29 7.87 10.47 15.55
C GLN A 29 9.04 9.86 14.79
N LEU A 30 8.85 8.71 14.11
CA LEU A 30 9.89 8.12 13.28
C LEU A 30 10.26 9.06 12.13
N PRO A 31 11.53 9.10 11.68
CA PRO A 31 11.94 9.75 10.43
C PRO A 31 11.27 9.15 9.19
N ASP A 32 11.24 9.92 8.10
CA ASP A 32 10.62 9.50 6.84
C ASP A 32 11.31 8.26 6.26
N GLU A 33 12.64 8.15 6.39
CA GLU A 33 13.42 7.01 5.89
C GLU A 33 13.03 5.70 6.58
N LEU A 34 12.75 5.74 7.88
CA LEU A 34 12.31 4.56 8.63
C LEU A 34 10.87 4.19 8.29
N LEU A 35 9.99 5.17 8.10
CA LEU A 35 8.63 4.91 7.64
C LEU A 35 8.62 4.31 6.23
N LEU A 36 9.41 4.86 5.30
CA LEU A 36 9.59 4.30 3.96
C LEU A 36 10.13 2.87 4.01
N HIS A 37 11.10 2.61 4.89
CA HIS A 37 11.62 1.26 5.08
C HIS A 37 10.53 0.30 5.59
N ILE A 38 9.71 0.71 6.56
CA ILE A 38 8.57 -0.09 7.02
C ILE A 38 7.58 -0.33 5.87
N PHE A 39 7.24 0.72 5.11
CA PHE A 39 6.31 0.64 3.99
C PHE A 39 6.83 -0.26 2.86
N SER A 40 8.15 -0.40 2.70
CA SER A 40 8.75 -1.31 1.71
C SER A 40 8.43 -2.80 1.94
N PHE A 41 7.99 -3.17 3.15
CA PHE A 41 7.54 -4.54 3.46
C PHE A 41 6.06 -4.79 3.15
N LEU A 42 5.29 -3.73 2.89
CA LEU A 42 3.84 -3.82 2.67
C LEU A 42 3.50 -4.22 1.23
N GLN A 43 2.30 -4.80 1.05
CA GLN A 43 1.77 -5.06 -0.28
C GLN A 43 1.09 -3.80 -0.86
N ALA A 44 0.85 -3.80 -2.17
CA ALA A 44 0.26 -2.65 -2.87
C ALA A 44 -1.07 -2.19 -2.26
N PHE A 45 -1.93 -3.13 -1.85
CA PHE A 45 -3.22 -2.80 -1.24
C PHE A 45 -3.06 -2.22 0.17
N ASP A 46 -2.14 -2.75 0.97
CA ASP A 46 -1.84 -2.21 2.30
C ASP A 46 -1.31 -0.76 2.20
N LEU A 47 -0.51 -0.46 1.17
CA LEU A 47 -0.03 0.90 0.90
C LEU A 47 -1.17 1.87 0.59
N LEU A 48 -2.21 1.43 -0.12
CA LEU A 48 -3.41 2.24 -0.34
C LEU A 48 -4.11 2.57 0.97
N GLU A 49 -4.14 1.65 1.94
CA GLU A 49 -4.70 1.92 3.27
C GLU A 49 -3.84 2.91 4.07
N VAL A 50 -2.51 2.77 3.99
CA VAL A 50 -1.53 3.68 4.60
C VAL A 50 -1.74 5.12 4.12
N GLU A 51 -2.07 5.32 2.85
CA GLU A 51 -2.35 6.66 2.29
C GLU A 51 -3.55 7.36 2.93
N LEU A 52 -4.48 6.61 3.50
CA LEU A 52 -5.70 7.16 4.11
C LEU A 52 -5.47 7.64 5.56
N ILE A 53 -4.31 7.34 6.16
CA ILE A 53 -4.06 7.61 7.58
C ILE A 53 -3.81 9.10 7.84
N CYS A 54 -2.88 9.73 7.13
CA CYS A 54 -2.61 11.16 7.21
C CYS A 54 -1.82 11.69 6.00
N HIS A 55 -1.74 13.01 5.84
CA HIS A 55 -1.02 13.63 4.71
C HIS A 55 0.44 13.19 4.58
N ARG A 56 1.15 13.06 5.71
CA ARG A 56 2.55 12.59 5.70
C ARG A 56 2.65 11.17 5.15
N TRP A 57 1.77 10.28 5.61
CA TRP A 57 1.76 8.88 5.20
C TRP A 57 1.34 8.73 3.75
N LYS A 58 0.37 9.55 3.30
CA LYS A 58 0.00 9.65 1.89
C LYS A 58 1.19 9.99 0.99
N ASN A 59 2.00 10.97 1.38
CA ASN A 59 3.15 11.37 0.56
C ASN A 59 4.21 10.26 0.49
N LEU A 60 4.50 9.61 1.63
CA LEU A 60 5.49 8.53 1.69
C LEU A 60 5.02 7.25 0.99
N ALA A 61 3.73 6.91 1.08
CA ALA A 61 3.18 5.74 0.41
C ALA A 61 3.04 5.93 -1.11
N ASN A 62 3.07 7.17 -1.61
CA ASN A 62 3.15 7.48 -3.05
C ASN A 62 4.60 7.61 -3.55
N ASP A 63 5.60 7.17 -2.78
CA ASP A 63 7.01 7.24 -3.20
C ASP A 63 7.31 6.31 -4.38
N GLU A 64 7.90 6.86 -5.45
CA GLU A 64 8.17 6.13 -6.70
C GLU A 64 9.16 4.98 -6.52
N THR A 65 10.14 5.11 -5.62
CA THR A 65 11.12 4.04 -5.38
C THR A 65 10.45 2.84 -4.73
N LEU A 66 9.45 3.09 -3.89
CA LEU A 66 8.65 2.07 -3.22
C LEU A 66 7.81 1.28 -4.24
N TRP A 67 7.08 1.98 -5.12
CA TRP A 67 6.30 1.35 -6.18
C TRP A 67 7.16 0.65 -7.23
N LYS A 68 8.34 1.19 -7.57
CA LYS A 68 9.31 0.54 -8.46
C LYS A 68 9.77 -0.81 -7.91
N ASN A 69 10.16 -0.85 -6.63
CA ASN A 69 10.59 -2.09 -5.97
C ASN A 69 9.46 -3.12 -5.89
N LEU A 70 8.24 -2.66 -5.60
CA LEU A 70 7.06 -3.53 -5.51
C LEU A 70 6.70 -4.11 -6.89
N TYR A 71 6.76 -3.29 -7.94
CA TYR A 71 6.59 -3.73 -9.32
C TYR A 71 7.60 -4.82 -9.70
N GLN A 72 8.88 -4.58 -9.45
CA GLN A 72 9.95 -5.55 -9.74
C GLN A 72 9.74 -6.87 -8.99
N LYS A 73 9.32 -6.80 -7.72
CA LYS A 73 9.05 -7.98 -6.88
C LYS A 73 7.86 -8.81 -7.38
N HIS A 74 6.81 -8.18 -7.90
CA HIS A 74 5.58 -8.87 -8.31
C HIS A 74 5.56 -9.34 -9.76
N PHE A 75 6.27 -8.65 -10.65
CA PHE A 75 6.20 -8.91 -12.08
C PHE A 75 7.49 -9.51 -12.68
N GLU A 76 8.58 -9.66 -11.91
CA GLU A 76 9.88 -10.22 -12.38
C GLU A 76 10.43 -9.56 -13.68
N ILE A 77 9.93 -8.38 -14.03
CA ILE A 77 10.22 -7.65 -15.26
C ILE A 77 10.92 -6.33 -14.91
N TYR A 78 11.83 -5.88 -15.77
CA TYR A 78 12.30 -4.49 -15.77
C TYR A 78 11.09 -3.59 -16.07
N GLY A 79 10.51 -3.00 -15.02
CA GLY A 79 9.41 -2.04 -15.15
C GLY A 79 9.79 -0.87 -16.06
N PRO A 80 8.81 -0.06 -16.48
CA PRO A 80 9.03 1.07 -17.39
C PRO A 80 10.21 1.94 -16.93
N ASP A 81 11.05 2.36 -17.88
CA ASP A 81 12.28 3.11 -17.59
C ASP A 81 11.98 4.41 -16.83
N GLU A 82 10.83 5.04 -17.08
CA GLU A 82 10.41 6.27 -16.41
C GLU A 82 8.88 6.37 -16.20
N GLY A 83 8.47 6.53 -14.93
CA GLY A 83 7.21 7.13 -14.48
C GLY A 83 5.90 6.33 -14.62
N PRO A 84 4.84 6.81 -13.93
CA PRO A 84 4.67 6.56 -12.50
C PRO A 84 4.44 5.07 -12.21
N PHE A 85 5.18 4.53 -11.25
CA PHE A 85 5.23 3.09 -11.00
C PHE A 85 3.96 2.55 -10.35
N LYS A 86 3.22 3.40 -9.63
CA LYS A 86 1.97 3.03 -8.97
C LYS A 86 0.87 2.69 -9.98
N GLU A 87 0.62 3.56 -10.95
CA GLU A 87 -0.35 3.36 -12.01
C GLU A 87 0.06 2.18 -12.88
N SER A 88 1.35 2.10 -13.23
CA SER A 88 1.92 0.98 -13.97
C SER A 88 1.71 -0.35 -13.26
N TYR A 89 1.86 -0.38 -11.94
CA TYR A 89 1.60 -1.56 -11.11
C TYR A 89 0.13 -1.99 -11.20
N PHE A 90 -0.82 -1.06 -11.03
CA PHE A 90 -2.24 -1.40 -11.09
C PHE A 90 -2.70 -1.77 -12.50
N ALA A 91 -2.13 -1.16 -13.54
CA ALA A 91 -2.38 -1.55 -14.92
C ALA A 91 -1.94 -3.00 -15.17
N ALA A 92 -0.69 -3.34 -14.82
CA ALA A 92 -0.17 -4.70 -14.98
C ALA A 92 -0.94 -5.72 -14.12
N HIS A 93 -1.31 -5.35 -12.90
CA HIS A 93 -2.13 -6.19 -12.02
C HIS A 93 -3.52 -6.42 -12.62
N TRP A 94 -4.13 -5.39 -13.18
CA TRP A 94 -5.45 -5.47 -13.81
C TRP A 94 -5.43 -6.33 -15.08
N GLU A 95 -4.41 -6.21 -15.92
CA GLU A 95 -4.21 -7.05 -17.10
C GLU A 95 -4.07 -8.52 -16.72
N LYS A 96 -3.22 -8.83 -15.73
CA LYS A 96 -3.07 -10.21 -15.23
C LYS A 96 -4.40 -10.79 -14.71
N CYS A 97 -5.16 -9.99 -13.97
CA CYS A 97 -6.47 -10.39 -13.46
C CYS A 97 -7.51 -10.60 -14.58
N LEU A 98 -7.46 -9.78 -15.64
CA LEU A 98 -8.30 -9.93 -16.82
C LEU A 98 -7.98 -11.22 -17.57
N ASP A 99 -6.70 -11.51 -17.79
CA ASP A 99 -6.26 -12.73 -18.47
C ASP A 99 -6.70 -13.99 -17.71
N GLU A 100 -6.54 -14.01 -16.39
CA GLU A 100 -6.98 -15.14 -15.56
C GLU A 100 -8.49 -15.37 -15.65
N LYS A 101 -9.29 -14.31 -15.54
CA LYS A 101 -10.76 -14.40 -15.64
C LYS A 101 -11.23 -14.82 -17.02
N THR A 102 -10.63 -14.27 -18.08
CA THR A 102 -10.97 -14.62 -19.47
C THR A 102 -10.60 -16.08 -19.77
N MET A 103 -9.43 -16.55 -19.34
CA MET A 103 -9.01 -17.94 -19.53
C MET A 103 -9.92 -18.92 -18.77
N THR A 104 -10.30 -18.60 -17.52
CA THR A 104 -11.24 -19.40 -16.73
C THR A 104 -12.62 -19.50 -17.40
N PHE A 105 -13.11 -18.38 -17.94
CA PHE A 105 -14.38 -18.35 -18.66
C PHE A 105 -14.32 -19.15 -19.97
N LEU A 106 -13.25 -18.99 -20.75
CA LEU A 106 -13.04 -19.75 -21.99
C LEU A 106 -12.95 -21.26 -21.72
N GLU A 107 -12.30 -21.67 -20.63
CA GLU A 107 -12.24 -23.07 -20.22
C GLU A 107 -13.62 -23.62 -19.86
N SER A 108 -14.41 -22.81 -19.14
CA SER A 108 -15.80 -23.14 -18.80
C SER A 108 -16.68 -23.28 -20.05
N LEU A 109 -16.56 -22.36 -21.02
CA LEU A 109 -17.28 -22.43 -22.30
C LEU A 109 -16.94 -23.69 -23.09
N LYS A 110 -15.64 -24.01 -23.21
CA LYS A 110 -15.20 -25.24 -23.88
C LYS A 110 -15.77 -26.49 -23.21
N GLN A 111 -15.91 -26.49 -21.88
CA GLN A 111 -16.53 -27.61 -21.16
C GLN A 111 -18.02 -27.74 -21.47
N VAL A 112 -18.75 -26.62 -21.58
CA VAL A 112 -20.18 -26.62 -21.95
C VAL A 112 -20.36 -27.13 -23.38
N GLU A 113 -19.55 -26.66 -24.33
CA GLU A 113 -19.60 -27.12 -25.73
C GLU A 113 -19.37 -28.64 -25.83
N ARG A 114 -18.37 -29.17 -25.12
CA ARG A 114 -18.13 -30.62 -25.03
C ARG A 114 -19.32 -31.36 -24.43
N ASN A 115 -19.94 -30.85 -23.37
CA ASN A 115 -21.10 -31.48 -22.74
C ASN A 115 -22.31 -31.53 -23.68
N VAL A 116 -22.54 -30.47 -24.46
CA VAL A 116 -23.61 -30.41 -25.47
C VAL A 116 -23.34 -31.42 -26.60
N GLU A 117 -22.09 -31.53 -27.05
CA GLU A 117 -21.71 -32.49 -28.07
C GLU A 117 -21.88 -33.94 -27.60
N LEU A 118 -21.47 -34.26 -26.37
CA LEU A 118 -21.71 -35.57 -25.76
C LEU A 118 -23.20 -35.90 -25.61
N ALA A 119 -24.04 -34.92 -25.25
CA ALA A 119 -25.49 -35.11 -25.16
C ALA A 119 -26.12 -35.50 -26.51
N LYS A 120 -25.63 -34.92 -27.62
CA LYS A 120 -26.05 -35.30 -28.98
C LYS A 120 -25.71 -36.75 -29.29
N TYR A 121 -24.52 -37.22 -28.92
CA TYR A 121 -24.11 -38.62 -29.12
C TYR A 121 -24.88 -39.60 -28.23
N MET A 122 -25.25 -39.18 -27.02
CA MET A 122 -26.00 -40.01 -26.07
C MET A 122 -27.50 -40.09 -26.40
N GLY A 123 -27.98 -39.44 -27.47
CA GLY A 123 -29.39 -39.44 -27.84
C GLY A 123 -30.29 -38.70 -26.86
N ILE A 124 -29.71 -37.89 -25.98
CA ILE A 124 -30.45 -37.05 -25.03
C ILE A 124 -30.86 -35.80 -25.82
N GLY A 125 -32.03 -35.87 -26.47
CA GLY A 125 -32.61 -34.72 -27.15
C GLY A 125 -32.79 -33.56 -26.19
N LEU A 126 -32.12 -32.44 -26.45
CA LEU A 126 -32.50 -31.16 -25.85
C LEU A 126 -33.89 -30.79 -26.42
N PRO A 127 -34.86 -30.40 -25.57
CA PRO A 127 -36.22 -30.08 -25.99
C PRO A 127 -36.27 -28.90 -26.98
#